data_AF-A0A1G1AHC3-F1
#
_entry.id   AF-A0A1G1AHC3-F1
#
_cell.length_a   1.000
_cell.length_b   1.000
_cell.length_c   1.000
_cell.angle_alpha   90.00
_cell.angle_beta   90.00
_cell.angle_gamma   90.00
#
_symmetry.space_group_name_H-M   'P 1'
#
loop_
_entity.id
_entity.type
_entity.pdbx_description
1 polymer ?
#
loop_
_entity_poly.entity_id
_entity_poly.type
_entity_poly.pdbx_seq_one_letter_code
_entity_poly.pdbx_strand_id
1 'polypeptide(L)'
;MTKKHSKRHVVTKRKGSSCDELLSLLNEYVDGNVDPAMCKEFEGHLANCNPCRVVVDNVRKTIRLYQRDKPCALPASFRKRLHACLQKHWNKGKP
;
A
#
# COMPACT_ATOMS: atom_id res chain seq x y z
N MET A 1 1.21 -15.38 -22.47
CA MET A 1 0.50 -15.51 -21.19
C MET A 1 0.80 -14.29 -20.31
N THR A 2 -0.25 -13.52 -20.02
CA THR A 2 -0.44 -12.47 -18.98
C THR A 2 0.73 -11.55 -18.60
N LYS A 3 0.91 -10.45 -19.36
CA LYS A 3 1.40 -9.18 -18.79
C LYS A 3 0.21 -8.39 -18.23
N LYS A 4 -0.18 -8.65 -16.97
CA LYS A 4 -1.03 -7.73 -16.18
C LYS A 4 -0.13 -6.61 -15.68
N HIS A 5 0.17 -5.63 -16.55
CA HIS A 5 0.76 -4.39 -16.07
C HIS A 5 -0.34 -3.57 -15.39
N SER A 6 -0.10 -3.36 -14.09
CA SER A 6 -0.65 -2.33 -13.21
C SER A 6 -1.60 -1.37 -13.90
N LYS A 7 -2.89 -1.46 -13.55
CA LYS A 7 -3.86 -0.42 -13.88
C LYS A 7 -3.40 0.86 -13.16
N ARG A 8 -2.72 1.74 -13.89
CA ARG A 8 -2.67 3.16 -13.52
C ARG A 8 -4.12 3.61 -13.47
N HIS A 9 -4.62 3.87 -12.26
CA HIS A 9 -5.90 4.52 -12.10
C HIS A 9 -5.75 5.93 -12.65
N VAL A 10 -6.19 6.10 -13.91
CA VAL A 10 -6.37 7.41 -14.50
C VAL A 10 -7.57 8.03 -13.78
N VAL A 11 -7.31 8.85 -12.76
CA VAL A 11 -8.34 9.67 -12.09
C VAL A 11 -8.70 10.80 -13.05
N THR A 12 -9.64 10.53 -13.94
CA THR A 12 -10.36 11.58 -14.67
C THR A 12 -11.54 12.08 -13.84
N LYS A 13 -11.44 13.35 -13.43
CA LYS A 13 -12.50 14.38 -13.42
C LYS A 13 -12.64 15.09 -12.07
N ARG A 14 -12.25 16.37 -12.08
CA ARG A 14 -12.33 17.35 -10.99
C ARG A 14 -13.77 17.56 -10.51
N LYS A 15 -14.00 17.35 -9.22
CA LYS A 15 -14.93 18.06 -8.34
C LYS A 15 -14.46 17.78 -6.92
N GLY A 16 -14.53 18.78 -6.03
CA GLY A 16 -13.87 18.79 -4.73
C GLY A 16 -13.92 17.44 -3.99
N SER A 17 -12.74 17.01 -3.54
CA SER A 17 -12.46 15.71 -2.94
C SER A 17 -13.53 15.30 -1.94
N SER A 18 -14.42 14.41 -2.37
CA SER A 18 -15.42 13.84 -1.48
C SER A 18 -14.75 12.87 -0.51
N CYS A 19 -15.45 12.51 0.58
CA CYS A 19 -14.96 11.48 1.50
C CYS A 19 -14.73 10.14 0.76
N ASP A 20 -15.58 9.80 -0.22
CA ASP A 20 -15.48 8.56 -0.99
C ASP A 20 -14.24 8.53 -1.87
N GLU A 21 -13.92 9.64 -2.53
CA GLU A 21 -12.70 9.77 -3.32
C GLU A 21 -11.45 9.68 -2.45
N LEU A 22 -11.47 10.32 -1.26
CA LEU A 22 -10.38 10.18 -0.30
C LEU A 22 -10.22 8.73 0.16
N LEU A 23 -11.30 8.03 0.49
CA LEU A 23 -11.23 6.62 0.87
C LEU A 23 -10.68 5.74 -0.26
N SER A 24 -11.03 6.05 -1.51
CA SER A 24 -10.55 5.29 -2.68
C SER A 24 -9.04 5.40 -2.91
N LEU A 25 -8.43 6.52 -2.51
CA LEU A 25 -7.01 6.83 -2.69
C LEU A 25 -6.20 6.69 -1.39
N LEU A 26 -6.85 6.32 -0.28
CA LEU A 26 -6.24 6.29 1.05
C LEU A 26 -4.98 5.42 1.11
N ASN A 27 -5.00 4.24 0.46
CA ASN A 27 -3.88 3.32 0.46
C ASN A 27 -2.64 3.94 -0.20
N GLU A 28 -2.82 4.53 -1.39
CA GLU A 28 -1.72 5.20 -2.10
C GLU A 28 -1.14 6.34 -1.24
N TYR A 29 -2.02 7.09 -0.56
CA TYR A 29 -1.63 8.24 0.27
C TYR A 29 -0.83 7.82 1.50
N VAL A 30 -1.26 6.77 2.22
CA VAL A 30 -0.53 6.29 3.41
C VAL A 30 0.78 5.59 3.06
N ASP A 31 0.87 4.99 1.86
CA ASP A 31 2.10 4.38 1.33
C ASP A 31 3.09 5.42 0.78
N GLY A 32 2.69 6.68 0.66
CA GLY A 32 3.53 7.77 0.14
C GLY A 32 3.71 7.74 -1.39
N ASN A 33 2.85 7.01 -2.11
CA ASN A 33 2.94 6.83 -3.57
C ASN A 33 1.99 7.76 -4.35
N VAL A 34 1.41 8.77 -3.72
CA VAL A 34 0.47 9.71 -4.34
C VAL A 34 1.20 10.85 -5.05
N ASP A 35 0.66 11.22 -6.23
CA ASP A 35 1.12 12.39 -6.99
C ASP A 35 1.07 13.67 -6.12
N PRO A 36 2.13 14.51 -6.10
CA PRO A 36 2.19 15.71 -5.26
C PRO A 36 1.03 16.69 -5.42
N ALA A 37 0.41 16.78 -6.60
CA ALA A 37 -0.75 17.63 -6.81
C ALA A 37 -1.99 17.08 -6.09
N MET A 38 -2.16 15.75 -6.09
CA MET A 38 -3.25 15.09 -5.35
C MET A 38 -3.03 15.13 -3.84
N CYS A 39 -1.78 15.10 -3.36
CA CYS A 39 -1.48 15.28 -1.94
C CYS A 39 -2.04 16.60 -1.39
N LYS A 40 -1.95 17.71 -2.16
CA LYS A 40 -2.50 19.00 -1.75
C LYS A 40 -4.04 18.99 -1.63
N GLU A 41 -4.72 18.34 -2.58
CA GLU A 41 -6.19 18.20 -2.52
C GLU A 41 -6.62 17.31 -1.35
N PHE A 42 -5.84 16.28 -1.04
CA PHE A 42 -6.01 15.42 0.13
C PHE A 42 -5.87 16.20 1.43
N GLU A 43 -4.79 16.98 1.56
CA GLU A 43 -4.53 17.84 2.72
C GLU A 43 -5.65 18.88 2.89
N GLY A 44 -6.15 19.46 1.80
CA GLY A 44 -7.28 20.38 1.82
C GLY A 44 -8.59 19.74 2.32
N HIS A 45 -8.88 18.50 1.92
CA HIS A 45 -10.03 17.76 2.45
C HIS A 45 -9.86 17.45 3.94
N LEU A 46 -8.70 16.90 4.30
CA LEU A 46 -8.39 16.57 5.69
C LEU A 46 -8.45 17.83 6.54
N ALA A 47 -8.04 19.00 6.05
CA ALA A 47 -8.14 20.27 6.76
C ALA A 47 -9.60 20.62 7.17
N ASN A 48 -10.62 20.11 6.47
CA ASN A 48 -12.01 20.49 6.69
C ASN A 48 -12.94 19.32 7.06
N CYS A 49 -12.46 18.08 7.09
CA CYS A 49 -13.27 16.88 7.34
C CYS A 49 -12.74 16.05 8.52
N ASN A 50 -13.36 16.23 9.70
CA ASN A 50 -13.00 15.47 10.90
C ASN A 50 -13.16 13.94 10.75
N PRO A 51 -14.24 13.39 10.16
CA PRO A 51 -14.36 11.94 9.95
C PRO A 51 -13.18 11.35 9.17
N CYS A 52 -12.76 12.00 8.10
CA CYS A 52 -11.66 11.52 7.28
C CYS A 52 -10.30 11.64 7.97
N ARG A 53 -10.08 12.67 8.80
CA ARG A 53 -8.90 12.73 9.69
C ARG A 53 -8.83 11.51 10.60
N VAL A 54 -9.94 11.17 11.25
CA VAL A 54 -10.00 10.02 12.17
C VAL A 54 -9.66 8.72 11.43
N VAL A 55 -10.18 8.52 10.22
CA VAL A 55 -9.85 7.35 9.40
C VAL A 55 -8.35 7.29 9.08
N VAL A 56 -7.78 8.38 8.55
CA VAL A 56 -6.34 8.45 8.20
C VAL A 56 -5.46 8.20 9.42
N ASP A 57 -5.79 8.81 10.55
CA ASP A 57 -5.04 8.66 11.79
C ASP A 57 -5.09 7.23 12.31
N ASN A 58 -6.25 6.57 12.24
CA ASN A 58 -6.39 5.18 12.62
C ASN A 58 -5.55 4.26 11.73
N VAL A 59 -5.59 4.45 10.40
CA VAL A 59 -4.76 3.66 9.48
C VAL A 59 -3.27 3.84 9.78
N ARG A 60 -2.81 5.09 9.96
CA ARG A 60 -1.40 5.38 10.33
C ARG A 60 -1.01 4.74 11.65
N LYS A 61 -1.89 4.76 12.66
CA LYS A 61 -1.65 4.10 13.96
C LYS A 61 -1.55 2.58 13.79
N THR A 62 -2.44 1.97 13.02
CA THR A 62 -2.40 0.54 12.71
C THR A 62 -1.09 0.16 12.03
N ILE A 63 -0.66 0.91 11.00
CA ILE A 63 0.64 0.70 10.33
C ILE A 63 1.78 0.77 11.35
N ARG A 64 1.81 1.80 12.22
CA ARG A 64 2.84 1.93 13.26
C ARG A 64 2.84 0.77 14.25
N LEU A 65 1.67 0.25 14.63
CA LEU A 65 1.57 -0.91 15.53
C LEU A 65 2.20 -2.15 14.87
N TYR A 66 1.85 -2.45 13.62
CA TYR A 66 2.45 -3.56 12.88
C TYR A 66 3.95 -3.38 12.60
N GLN A 67 4.42 -2.14 12.37
CA GLN A 67 5.85 -1.86 12.18
C GLN A 67 6.68 -1.93 13.47
N ARG A 68 6.06 -1.72 14.64
CA ARG A 68 6.72 -1.79 15.95
C ARG A 68 7.08 -3.21 16.35
N ASP A 69 6.39 -4.20 15.80
CA ASP A 69 6.78 -5.59 16.00
C ASP A 69 8.18 -5.79 15.40
N LYS A 70 9.12 -6.16 16.28
CA LYS A 70 10.49 -6.47 15.87
C LYS A 70 10.42 -7.52 14.75
N PRO A 71 11.26 -7.43 13.70
CA PRO A 71 11.37 -8.47 12.71
C PRO A 71 11.49 -9.82 13.40
N CYS A 72 10.47 -10.68 13.25
CA CYS A 72 10.53 -12.00 13.85
C CYS A 72 11.58 -12.81 13.10
N ALA A 73 12.48 -13.47 13.83
CA ALA A 73 13.46 -14.32 13.20
C ALA A 73 12.72 -15.46 12.50
N LEU A 74 12.82 -15.54 11.18
CA LEU A 74 12.29 -16.65 10.40
C LEU A 74 12.84 -17.97 10.96
N PRO A 75 12.00 -18.93 11.38
CA PRO A 75 12.47 -20.21 11.89
C PRO A 75 13.42 -20.87 10.88
N ALA A 76 14.56 -21.38 11.37
CA ALA A 76 15.59 -21.94 10.50
C ALA A 76 15.05 -23.06 9.58
N SER A 77 14.09 -23.85 10.07
CA SER A 77 13.40 -24.89 9.31
C SER A 77 12.58 -24.32 8.15
N PHE A 78 11.87 -23.22 8.37
CA PHE A 78 11.11 -22.52 7.33
C PHE A 78 12.05 -21.94 6.27
N ARG A 79 13.12 -21.25 6.68
CA ARG A 79 14.13 -20.71 5.76
C ARG A 79 14.72 -21.80 4.87
N LYS A 80 15.10 -22.95 5.45
CA LYS A 80 15.64 -24.09 4.69
C LYS A 80 14.63 -24.61 3.65
N ARG A 81 13.37 -24.82 4.04
CA ARG A 81 12.31 -25.30 3.14
C ARG A 81 12.03 -24.33 2.00
N LEU A 82 11.97 -23.03 2.31
CA LEU A 82 11.78 -21.97 1.32
C LEU A 82 12.91 -21.96 0.30
N HIS A 83 14.16 -21.93 0.75
CA HIS A 83 15.33 -21.96 -0.14
C HIS A 83 15.37 -23.21 -1.02
N ALA A 84 15.08 -24.39 -0.45
CA ALA A 84 15.05 -25.63 -1.21
C ALA A 84 13.95 -25.61 -2.30
N CYS A 85 12.78 -25.07 -1.98
CA CYS A 85 11.70 -24.90 -2.96
C CYS A 85 12.11 -23.95 -4.09
N LEU A 86 12.65 -22.78 -3.75
CA LEU A 86 13.13 -21.79 -4.71
C LEU A 86 14.22 -22.37 -5.62
N GLN A 87 15.20 -23.08 -5.07
CA GLN A 87 16.25 -23.74 -5.86
C GLN A 87 15.70 -24.80 -6.81
N LYS A 88 14.77 -25.65 -6.34
CA LYS A 88 14.12 -26.66 -7.19
C LYS A 88 13.41 -26.03 -8.39
N HIS A 89 12.68 -24.94 -8.18
CA HIS A 89 11.97 -24.25 -9.27
C HIS A 89 12.93 -23.49 -10.19
N TRP A 90 13.94 -22.83 -9.63
CA TRP A 90 14.97 -22.13 -10.41
C TRP A 90 15.71 -23.08 -11.35
N ASN A 91 16.05 -24.29 -10.87
CA ASN A 91 16.76 -25.29 -11.66
C ASN A 91 15.87 -25.96 -12.72
N LYS A 92 14.54 -25.97 -12.55
CA LYS A 92 13.59 -26.48 -13.55
C LYS A 92 13.33 -25.50 -14.71
N GLY A 93 13.59 -24.21 -14.49
CA GLY A 93 13.37 -23.14 -15.46
C GLY A 93 14.66 -22.61 -16.11
N LYS A 94 15.81 -23.23 -15.85
CA LYS A 94 17.02 -22.97 -16.63
C LYS A 94 16.87 -23.60 -18.02
N PRO A 95 17.19 -22.88 -19.11
CA PRO A 95 17.36 -23.51 -20.42
C PRO A 95 18.47 -24.58 -20.36
#